data_AF-E6LL34-F1
#
_entry.id   AF-E6LL34-F1
#
_cell.length_a   1.000
_cell.length_b   1.000
_cell.length_c   1.000
_cell.angle_alpha   90.00
_cell.angle_beta   90.00
_cell.angle_gamma   90.00
#
_symmetry.space_group_name_H-M   'P 1'
#
loop_
_entity.id
_entity.type
_entity.pdbx_description
1 polymer ?
#
loop_
_entity_poly.entity_id
_entity_poly.type
_entity_poly.pdbx_seq_one_letter_code
_entity_poly.pdbx_strand_id
1 'polypeptide(L)' 'MFIKILTKEYRGEKYYYASLVENKRIDGKVVQTVKANLGAVTGEQIPYLKATYAKKKPRLVYDED' A
#
# COMPACT_ATOMS: atom_id res chain seq x y z
N MET A 1 -5.25 -3.74 8.17
CA MET A 1 -4.34 -2.71 7.60
C MET A 1 -4.37 -2.83 6.08
N PHE A 2 -4.03 -1.77 5.35
CA PHE A 2 -3.96 -1.76 3.89
C PHE A 2 -2.87 -0.78 3.42
N ILE A 3 -2.41 -0.95 2.17
CA ILE A 3 -1.46 -0.03 1.55
C ILE A 3 -2.21 1.16 0.94
N LYS A 4 -1.87 2.36 1.37
CA LYS A 4 -2.29 3.62 0.75
C LYS A 4 -1.18 4.11 -0.17
N ILE A 5 -1.54 4.49 -1.40
CA ILE A 5 -0.63 5.09 -2.37
C ILE A 5 -0.98 6.57 -2.51
N LEU A 6 0.03 7.43 -2.35
CA LEU A 6 -0.03 8.83 -2.73
C LEU A 6 0.64 8.99 -4.09
N THR A 7 -0.11 9.49 -5.07
CA THR A 7 0.43 9.85 -6.38
C THR A 7 0.74 11.34 -6.39
N LYS A 8 1.95 11.70 -6.79
CA LYS A 8 2.35 13.08 -7.06
C LYS A 8 2.81 13.20 -8.50
N GLU A 9 2.49 14.30 -9.14
CA GLU A 9 2.99 14.63 -10.47
C GLU A 9 3.94 15.82 -10.36
N TYR A 10 5.14 15.69 -10.93
CA TYR A 10 6.14 16.75 -10.93
C TYR A 10 6.95 16.71 -12.22
N ARG A 11 7.00 17.85 -12.93
CA ARG A 11 7.68 17.98 -14.25
C ARG A 11 7.24 16.93 -15.28
N GLY A 12 5.96 16.56 -15.28
CA GLY A 12 5.40 15.54 -16.18
C GLY A 12 5.63 14.09 -15.75
N GLU A 13 6.39 13.86 -14.68
CA GLU A 13 6.69 12.54 -14.14
C GLU A 13 5.79 12.20 -12.94
N LYS A 14 5.35 10.94 -12.86
CA LYS A 14 4.53 10.43 -11.75
C LYS A 14 5.38 9.74 -10.70
N TYR A 15 5.23 10.17 -9.45
CA TYR A 15 5.88 9.62 -8.28
C TYR A 15 4.85 8.99 -7.36
N TYR A 16 5.13 7.76 -6.91
CA TYR A 16 4.26 7.04 -6.00
C TYR A 16 4.95 6.90 -4.64
N TYR A 17 4.20 7.18 -3.57
CA TYR A 17 4.65 6.98 -2.20
C TYR A 17 3.68 6.07 -1.47
N ALA A 18 4.20 5.05 -0.79
CA ALA A 18 3.39 4.07 -0.09
C ALA A 18 3.43 4.28 1.43
N SER A 19 2.28 4.09 2.07
CA SER A 19 2.15 4.04 3.54
C SER A 19 1.27 2.85 3.95
N LEU A 20 1.67 2.17 5.03
CA LEU A 20 0.83 1.18 5.68
C LEU A 20 -0.17 1.89 6.61
N VAL A 21 -1.46 1.67 6.38
CA VAL A 21 -2.54 2.32 7.13
C VAL A 21 -3.39 1.28 7.86
N GLU A 22 -3.71 1.59 9.12
CA GLU A 22 -4.67 0.83 9.93
C GLU A 22 -5.99 1.60 10.05
N ASN A 23 -7.11 0.90 9.88
CA ASN A 23 -8.43 1.43 10.21
C ASN A 23 -8.82 0.94 11.61
N LYS A 24 -9.17 1.87 12.50
CA LYS A 24 -9.77 1.57 13.80
C LYS A 24 -11.16 2.21 13.88
N ARG A 25 -12.06 1.62 14.66
CA ARG A 25 -13.31 2.29 15.06
C ARG A 25 -13.13 2.86 16.47
N ILE A 26 -13.32 4.16 16.60
CA ILE A 26 -13.26 4.89 17.88
C ILE A 26 -14.56 5.71 17.93
N ASP A 27 -15.36 5.52 18.97
CA ASP A 27 -16.65 6.22 19.17
C ASP A 27 -17.58 6.18 17.94
N GLY A 28 -17.69 5.00 17.32
CA GLY A 28 -18.51 4.78 16.13
C GLY A 28 -17.93 5.37 14.83
N LYS A 29 -16.82 6.11 14.88
CA LYS A 29 -16.15 6.69 13.71
C LYS A 29 -14.99 5.82 13.26
N VAL A 30 -14.79 5.75 11.94
CA VAL A 30 -13.61 5.09 11.36
C VAL A 30 -12.45 6.09 11.35
N VAL A 31 -11.39 5.78 12.09
CA VAL A 31 -10.15 6.57 12.16
C VAL A 31 -9.05 5.80 11.44
N GLN A 32 -8.36 6.48 10.52
CA GLN A 32 -7.20 5.92 9.81
C GLN A 32 -5.90 6.38 10.48
N THR A 33 -5.02 5.45 10.82
CA THR A 33 -3.70 5.75 11.40
C THR A 33 -2.60 5.18 10.51
N VAL A 34 -1.64 6.01 10.13
CA VAL A 34 -0.44 5.56 9.42
C VAL A 34 0.46 4.80 10.41
N LYS A 35 0.79 3.56 10.09
CA LYS A 35 1.67 2.69 10.89
C LYS A 35 3.11 2.75 10.44
N ALA A 36 3.33 2.87 9.14
CA ALA A 36 4.65 2.97 8.54
C ALA A 36 4.57 3.76 7.24
N ASN A 37 5.58 4.58 6.99
CA ASN A 37 5.84 5.15 5.67
C ASN A 37 6.85 4.24 4.97
N LEU A 38 6.46 3.71 3.82
CA LEU A 38 7.30 2.80 3.02
C LEU A 38 8.14 3.56 1.98
N GLY A 39 7.94 4.87 1.85
CA GLY A 39 8.71 5.72 0.96
C GLY A 39 8.25 5.66 -0.48
N ALA A 40 9.13 6.06 -1.40
CA ALA A 40 8.88 6.05 -2.83
C ALA A 40 8.86 4.60 -3.36
N VAL A 41 7.93 4.31 -4.26
CA VAL A 41 7.75 3.00 -4.90
C VAL A 41 7.54 3.16 -6.40
N THR A 42 7.91 2.14 -7.17
CA THR A 42 7.60 2.11 -8.61
C THR A 42 6.16 1.67 -8.84
N GLY A 43 5.61 2.00 -10.02
CA GLY A 43 4.27 1.56 -10.41
C GLY A 43 4.12 0.03 -10.37
N GLU A 44 5.16 -0.69 -10.79
CA GLU A 44 5.24 -2.16 -10.80
C GLU A 44 5.20 -2.77 -9.40
N GLN A 45 5.74 -2.08 -8.39
CA GLN A 45 5.74 -2.57 -6.99
C GLN A 45 4.36 -2.48 -6.32
N ILE A 46 3.49 -1.57 -6.79
CA ILE A 46 2.20 -1.27 -6.13
C ILE A 46 1.29 -2.51 -6.00
N PRO A 47 1.07 -3.33 -7.06
CA PRO A 47 0.24 -4.52 -6.95
C PRO A 47 0.76 -5.51 -5.90
N TYR A 48 2.07 -5.74 -5.84
CA TYR A 48 2.68 -6.66 -4.87
C TYR A 48 2.49 -6.17 -3.43
N LEU A 49 2.73 -4.87 -3.19
CA LEU A 49 2.50 -4.27 -1.88
C LEU A 49 1.04 -4.39 -1.44
N LYS A 50 0.10 -4.09 -2.34
CA LYS A 50 -1.34 -4.25 -2.06
C LYS A 50 -1.71 -5.70 -1.77
N ALA A 51 -1.15 -6.64 -2.52
CA ALA A 51 -1.35 -8.08 -2.32
C ALA A 51 -0.87 -8.56 -0.94
N THR A 52 0.28 -8.08 -0.44
CA THR A 52 0.82 -8.45 0.89
C THR A 52 -0.14 -8.15 2.03
N TYR A 53 -0.92 -7.06 1.93
CA TYR A 53 -1.86 -6.59 2.95
C TYR A 53 -3.33 -6.81 2.59
N ALA A 54 -3.61 -7.54 1.50
CA ALA A 54 -4.97 -7.92 1.14
C ALA A 54 -5.57 -8.85 2.19
N LYS A 55 -6.89 -8.75 2.42
CA LYS A 55 -7.62 -9.65 3.34
C LYS A 55 -7.46 -11.12 2.94
N LYS A 56 -7.52 -11.40 1.64
CA LYS A 56 -7.20 -12.70 1.03
C LYS A 56 -5.86 -12.57 0.31
N LYS A 57 -4.78 -12.94 0.97
CA LYS A 57 -3.43 -12.84 0.41
C LYS A 57 -3.28 -13.84 -0.74
N PRO A 58 -2.76 -13.42 -1.91
CA PRO A 58 -2.45 -14.37 -2.96
C PRO A 58 -1.31 -15.29 -2.52
N ARG A 59 -1.32 -16.53 -3.01
CA ARG A 59 -0.24 -17.48 -2.78
C ARG A 59 0.93 -17.10 -3.67
N LEU A 60 2.14 -17.04 -3.11
CA LEU A 60 3.34 -16.88 -3.91
C LEU A 60 3.56 -18.18 -4.68
N VAL A 61 3.66 -18.08 -6.00
CA VAL A 61 4.03 -19.16 -6.89
C VAL A 61 5.34 -18.73 -7.51
N TYR A 62 6.35 -19.56 -7.32
CA TYR A 62 7.65 -19.39 -7.95
C TYR A 62 7.71 -20.43 -9.06
N ASP A 63 8.32 -20.07 -10.19
CA ASP A 63 8.67 -21.07 -11.18
C ASP A 63 9.66 -22.06 -10.52
N GLU A 64 9.42 -23.36 -10.69
CA GLU A 64 10.38 -24.38 -10.27
C GLU A 64 11.56 -24.31 -11.24
N ASP A 65 12.76 -24.05 -10.73
CA ASP A 65 14.02 -24.06 -11.49
C ASP A 65 14.27 -25.42 -12.17
#